data_AF-A0A7Y5FJY1-F1
#
_entry.id   AF-A0A7Y5FJY1-F1
#
_cell.length_a   1.000
_cell.length_b   1.000
_cell.length_c   1.000
_cell.angle_alpha   90.00
_cell.angle_beta   90.00
_cell.angle_gamma   90.00
#
_symmetry.space_group_name_H-M   'P 1'
#
loop_
_entity.id
_entity.type
_entity.pdbx_description
1 polymer ?
#
loop_
_entity_poly.entity_id
_entity_poly.type
_entity_poly.pdbx_seq_one_letter_code
_entity_poly.pdbx_strand_id
1 'polypeptide(L)'
;MTHPPESLIEAYVRHPDDLSAVQRDAIAGHLAGCRACHEVGEYLRSFYLELEALQHKTSLQVEQWLQKHSAPAQKVTLHPFKPQREVLRASDGYTVVLAALTHEPPALRFQTVATFTSAGQNVLLRLLRDNASDSFRLYLLADPQSRRAHALVSFPALALEVLTDEKGRAAFTLAAHVIPKDWEAVQVVLRFPVHDLQLHAAALGQNTVIWEAAGHVITLAYVQGTLTLEALPQKANTPACCFAAFTAANGQVVGVALHNGKGVLALAPLPETLTLRFYC
;
A
#
# COMPACT_ATOMS: atom_id res chain seq x y z
N MET A 1 -32.18 40.73 -32.14
CA MET A 1 -31.01 40.28 -31.37
C MET A 1 -30.44 39.06 -32.05
N THR A 2 -29.13 38.99 -32.21
CA THR A 2 -28.46 37.82 -32.79
C THR A 2 -28.14 36.84 -31.66
N HIS A 3 -28.55 35.59 -31.77
CA HIS A 3 -28.25 34.56 -30.76
C HIS A 3 -26.81 34.07 -30.93
N PRO A 4 -26.08 33.83 -29.83
CA PRO A 4 -24.79 33.15 -29.91
C PRO A 4 -25.01 31.71 -30.40
N PRO A 5 -24.03 31.12 -31.11
CA PRO A 5 -24.07 29.72 -31.48
C PRO A 5 -24.12 28.84 -30.21
N GLU A 6 -24.86 27.74 -30.29
CA GLU A 6 -25.05 26.80 -29.18
C GLU A 6 -23.72 26.26 -28.62
N SER A 7 -22.72 26.03 -29.49
CA SER A 7 -21.38 25.60 -29.09
C SER A 7 -20.66 26.59 -28.15
N LEU A 8 -20.96 27.90 -28.25
CA LEU A 8 -20.42 28.89 -27.31
C LEU A 8 -21.14 28.85 -25.96
N ILE A 9 -22.46 28.58 -25.96
CA ILE A 9 -23.23 28.37 -24.72
C ILE A 9 -22.74 27.09 -24.02
N GLU A 10 -22.52 26.04 -24.79
CA GLU A 10 -21.98 24.77 -24.31
C GLU A 10 -20.56 24.92 -23.72
N ALA A 11 -19.65 25.60 -24.45
CA ALA A 11 -18.31 25.90 -23.95
C ALA A 11 -18.36 26.71 -22.64
N TYR A 12 -19.26 27.69 -22.55
CA TYR A 12 -19.46 28.49 -21.34
C TYR A 12 -19.97 27.65 -20.16
N VAL A 13 -20.86 26.68 -20.40
CA VAL A 13 -21.40 25.80 -19.36
C VAL A 13 -20.35 24.78 -18.89
N ARG A 14 -19.56 24.20 -19.81
CA ARG A 14 -18.68 23.07 -19.53
C ARG A 14 -17.26 23.48 -19.12
N HIS A 15 -16.69 24.45 -19.83
CA HIS A 15 -15.31 24.91 -19.67
C HIS A 15 -15.22 26.44 -19.78
N PRO A 16 -15.80 27.19 -18.83
CA PRO A 16 -15.81 28.66 -18.90
C PRO A 16 -14.39 29.25 -18.97
N ASP A 17 -13.38 28.56 -18.45
CA ASP A 17 -11.99 29.02 -18.45
C ASP A 17 -11.31 28.91 -19.83
N ASP A 18 -11.86 28.13 -20.75
CA ASP A 18 -11.39 28.06 -22.14
C ASP A 18 -11.84 29.29 -22.96
N LEU A 19 -12.77 30.09 -22.41
CA LEU A 19 -13.26 31.31 -23.03
C LEU A 19 -12.52 32.54 -22.49
N SER A 20 -12.23 33.49 -23.39
CA SER A 20 -11.72 34.79 -22.98
C SER A 20 -12.72 35.51 -22.05
N ALA A 21 -12.23 36.39 -21.18
CA ALA A 21 -13.10 37.16 -20.26
C ALA A 21 -14.21 37.92 -21.00
N VAL A 22 -13.88 38.53 -22.15
CA VAL A 22 -14.85 39.24 -23.00
C VAL A 22 -15.94 38.30 -23.53
N GLN A 23 -15.59 37.08 -23.94
CA GLN A 23 -16.56 36.09 -24.40
C GLN A 23 -17.45 35.58 -23.26
N ARG A 24 -16.87 35.32 -22.08
CA ARG A 24 -17.63 34.93 -20.89
C ARG A 24 -18.65 35.99 -20.52
N ASP A 25 -18.24 37.25 -20.42
CA ASP A 25 -19.11 38.36 -20.04
C ASP A 25 -20.22 38.59 -21.08
N ALA A 26 -19.89 38.49 -22.37
CA ALA A 26 -20.86 38.61 -23.45
C ALA A 26 -21.93 37.50 -23.42
N ILE A 27 -21.51 36.25 -23.19
CA ILE A 27 -22.44 35.11 -23.10
C ILE A 27 -23.26 35.20 -21.81
N ALA A 28 -22.64 35.51 -20.67
CA ALA A 28 -23.32 35.70 -19.40
C ALA A 28 -24.40 36.80 -19.49
N GLY A 29 -24.05 37.95 -20.08
CA GLY A 29 -24.99 39.04 -20.34
C GLY A 29 -26.13 38.63 -21.29
N HIS A 30 -25.83 37.87 -22.35
CA HIS A 30 -26.85 37.39 -23.27
C HIS A 30 -27.81 36.40 -22.60
N LEU A 31 -27.30 35.45 -21.82
CA LEU A 31 -28.11 34.48 -21.08
C LEU A 31 -28.99 35.17 -20.03
N ALA A 32 -28.54 36.27 -19.42
CA ALA A 32 -29.36 37.06 -18.51
C ALA A 32 -30.50 37.81 -19.21
N GLY A 33 -30.30 38.23 -20.47
CA GLY A 33 -31.27 39.01 -21.24
C GLY A 33 -32.17 38.22 -22.19
N CYS A 34 -31.82 36.97 -22.52
CA CYS A 34 -32.51 36.16 -23.51
C CYS A 34 -33.05 34.84 -22.91
N ARG A 35 -34.37 34.76 -22.74
CA ARG A 35 -35.04 33.59 -22.14
C ARG A 35 -34.74 32.28 -22.88
N ALA A 36 -34.79 32.27 -24.22
CA ALA A 36 -34.58 31.04 -24.99
C ALA A 36 -33.15 30.49 -24.80
N CYS A 37 -32.15 31.36 -24.86
CA CYS A 37 -30.76 30.94 -24.62
C CYS A 37 -30.52 30.55 -23.17
N HIS A 38 -31.19 31.20 -22.21
CA HIS A 38 -31.15 30.80 -20.80
C HIS A 38 -31.65 29.37 -20.59
N GLU A 39 -32.80 29.02 -21.17
CA GLU A 39 -33.37 27.67 -21.09
C GLU A 39 -32.42 26.59 -21.67
N VAL A 40 -31.74 26.90 -22.79
CA VAL A 40 -30.68 26.02 -23.35
C VAL A 40 -29.50 25.88 -22.40
N GLY A 41 -29.03 26.97 -21.78
CA GLY A 41 -27.93 26.95 -20.83
C GLY A 41 -28.23 26.12 -19.57
N GLU A 42 -29.44 26.23 -19.02
CA GLU A 42 -29.88 25.42 -17.88
C GLU A 42 -30.01 23.93 -18.25
N TYR A 43 -30.55 23.62 -19.43
CA TYR A 43 -30.62 22.25 -19.93
C TYR A 43 -29.22 21.61 -20.03
N LEU A 44 -28.27 22.30 -20.68
CA LEU A 44 -26.89 21.82 -20.82
C LEU A 44 -26.22 21.63 -19.47
N ARG A 45 -26.44 22.54 -18.51
CA ARG A 45 -25.89 22.42 -17.15
C ARG A 45 -26.43 21.17 -16.45
N SER A 46 -27.75 20.96 -16.50
CA SER A 46 -28.38 19.76 -15.90
C SER A 46 -27.85 18.48 -16.54
N PHE A 47 -27.74 18.46 -17.88
CA PHE A 47 -27.22 17.33 -18.63
C PHE A 47 -25.79 16.96 -18.21
N TYR A 48 -24.89 17.94 -18.12
CA TYR A 48 -23.50 17.68 -17.74
C TYR A 48 -23.35 17.25 -16.28
N LEU A 49 -24.15 17.81 -15.35
CA LEU A 49 -24.19 17.34 -13.97
C LEU A 49 -24.64 15.88 -13.86
N GLU A 50 -25.64 15.46 -14.63
CA GLU A 50 -26.08 14.07 -14.69
C GLU A 50 -25.01 13.15 -15.31
N LEU A 51 -24.35 13.61 -16.37
CA LEU A 51 -23.27 12.88 -17.05
C LEU A 51 -22.08 12.65 -16.10
N GLU A 52 -21.64 13.67 -15.36
CA GLU A 52 -20.59 13.56 -14.34
C GLU A 52 -20.99 12.62 -13.20
N ALA A 53 -22.23 12.72 -12.72
CA ALA A 53 -22.74 11.83 -11.68
C ALA A 53 -22.77 10.36 -12.16
N LEU A 54 -23.08 10.10 -13.43
CA LEU A 54 -23.02 8.77 -14.03
C LEU A 54 -21.58 8.29 -14.19
N GLN A 55 -20.67 9.13 -14.70
CA GLN A 55 -19.26 8.78 -14.84
C GLN A 55 -18.62 8.42 -13.50
N HIS A 56 -18.89 9.18 -12.45
CA HIS A 56 -18.43 8.85 -11.10
C HIS A 56 -19.00 7.52 -10.60
N LYS A 57 -20.30 7.27 -10.76
CA LYS A 57 -20.93 5.99 -10.38
C LYS A 57 -20.35 4.80 -11.14
N THR A 58 -20.17 4.93 -12.46
CA THR A 58 -19.60 3.87 -13.29
C THR A 58 -18.14 3.63 -12.94
N SER A 59 -17.33 4.67 -12.69
CA SER A 59 -15.93 4.50 -12.27
C SER A 59 -15.83 3.73 -10.94
N LEU A 60 -16.65 4.09 -9.95
CA LEU A 60 -16.69 3.39 -8.66
C LEU A 60 -17.17 1.95 -8.79
N GLN A 61 -18.19 1.69 -9.62
CA GLN A 61 -18.68 0.34 -9.87
C GLN A 61 -17.65 -0.52 -10.62
N VAL A 62 -16.94 0.06 -11.60
CA VAL A 62 -15.88 -0.62 -12.34
C VAL A 62 -14.67 -0.87 -11.44
N GLU A 63 -14.27 0.08 -10.60
CA GLU A 63 -13.20 -0.10 -9.61
C GLU A 63 -13.56 -1.16 -8.57
N GLN A 64 -14.79 -1.14 -8.05
CA GLN A 64 -15.29 -2.16 -7.13
C GLN A 64 -15.37 -3.53 -7.80
N TRP A 65 -15.80 -3.58 -9.07
CA TRP A 65 -15.83 -4.82 -9.85
C TRP A 65 -14.41 -5.34 -10.11
N LEU A 66 -13.47 -4.47 -10.50
CA LEU A 66 -12.07 -4.82 -10.69
C LEU A 66 -11.41 -5.25 -9.39
N GLN A 67 -11.68 -4.61 -8.26
CA GLN A 67 -11.21 -5.02 -6.94
C GLN A 67 -11.81 -6.37 -6.51
N LYS A 68 -13.08 -6.63 -6.85
CA LYS A 68 -13.77 -7.89 -6.54
C LYS A 68 -13.30 -9.05 -7.40
N HIS A 69 -12.91 -8.81 -8.65
CA HIS A 69 -12.57 -9.86 -9.62
C HIS A 69 -11.07 -9.99 -9.88
N SER A 70 -10.26 -9.00 -9.51
CA SER A 70 -8.81 -9.13 -9.49
C SER A 70 -8.41 -9.67 -8.14
N ALA A 71 -8.04 -10.95 -8.06
CA ALA A 71 -7.32 -11.44 -6.89
C ALA A 71 -6.10 -10.52 -6.68
N PRO A 72 -5.97 -9.86 -5.51
CA PRO A 72 -4.79 -9.05 -5.22
C PRO A 72 -3.53 -9.84 -5.56
N ALA A 73 -2.56 -9.21 -6.22
CA ALA A 73 -1.26 -9.81 -6.37
C ALA A 73 -0.72 -10.12 -4.96
N GLN A 74 -0.68 -11.41 -4.60
CA GLN A 74 -0.24 -11.87 -3.27
C GLN A 74 1.24 -11.56 -3.03
N LYS A 75 1.98 -11.38 -4.13
CA LYS A 75 3.39 -11.02 -4.18
C LYS A 75 3.59 -9.82 -5.12
N VAL A 76 4.27 -8.79 -4.62
CA VAL A 76 4.60 -7.57 -5.37
C VAL A 76 6.09 -7.34 -5.30
N THR A 77 6.74 -7.19 -6.46
CA THR A 77 8.14 -6.76 -6.52
C THR A 77 8.17 -5.23 -6.46
N LEU A 78 8.94 -4.67 -5.54
CA LEU A 78 9.13 -3.24 -5.43
C LEU A 78 10.50 -2.86 -6.01
N HIS A 79 10.52 -1.72 -6.69
CA HIS A 79 11.70 -1.17 -7.32
C HIS A 79 12.11 0.14 -6.64
N PRO A 80 13.42 0.42 -6.50
CA PRO A 80 13.91 1.69 -6.00
C PRO A 80 13.31 2.88 -6.76
N PHE A 81 12.71 3.80 -6.01
CA PHE A 81 12.15 5.03 -6.55
C PHE A 81 13.24 6.08 -6.65
N LYS A 82 13.56 6.50 -7.88
CA LYS A 82 14.44 7.64 -8.13
C LYS A 82 13.58 8.86 -8.41
N PRO A 83 13.52 9.86 -7.50
CA PRO A 83 12.81 11.10 -7.81
C PRO A 83 13.47 11.73 -9.03
N GLN A 84 12.68 12.00 -10.07
CA GLN A 84 13.15 12.79 -11.20
C GLN A 84 13.48 14.19 -10.68
N ARG A 85 14.78 14.51 -10.58
CA ARG A 85 15.28 15.77 -10.03
C ARG A 85 14.80 17.02 -10.80
N GLU A 86 14.22 16.84 -11.98
CA GLU A 86 13.84 17.94 -12.89
C GLU A 86 12.55 18.67 -12.49
N VAL A 87 11.65 18.09 -11.68
CA VAL A 87 10.35 18.74 -11.35
C VAL A 87 10.41 19.69 -10.14
N LEU A 88 11.54 19.74 -9.41
CA LEU A 88 11.70 20.67 -8.28
C LEU A 88 12.24 22.05 -8.68
N ARG A 89 12.38 22.32 -9.98
CA ARG A 89 12.68 23.66 -10.49
C ARG A 89 11.51 24.13 -11.35
N ALA A 90 10.72 25.05 -10.78
CA ALA A 90 9.78 25.94 -11.45
C ALA A 90 8.48 25.32 -12.01
N SER A 91 7.45 25.23 -11.16
CA SER A 91 6.11 25.75 -11.44
C SER A 91 5.17 25.44 -10.27
N ASP A 92 4.58 26.49 -9.71
CA ASP A 92 3.37 26.50 -8.89
C ASP A 92 3.36 25.74 -7.54
N GLY A 93 3.67 26.49 -6.48
CA GLY A 93 2.84 26.47 -5.27
C GLY A 93 2.95 25.29 -4.31
N TYR A 94 3.89 24.35 -4.47
CA TYR A 94 4.10 23.34 -3.45
C TYR A 94 4.82 23.92 -2.24
N THR A 95 4.15 23.90 -1.08
CA THR A 95 4.73 24.20 0.22
C THR A 95 5.87 23.23 0.52
N VAL A 96 7.09 23.66 0.21
CA VAL A 96 8.29 23.13 0.86
C VAL A 96 8.14 23.50 2.33
N VAL A 97 7.92 22.51 3.20
CA VAL A 97 7.96 22.72 4.65
C VAL A 97 9.40 23.12 4.98
N LEU A 98 9.62 24.42 5.07
CA LEU A 98 10.87 25.06 5.46
C LEU A 98 11.18 24.64 6.91
N ALA A 99 11.99 23.59 7.07
CA ALA A 99 12.76 23.43 8.28
C ALA A 99 13.76 24.60 8.34
N ALA A 100 13.74 25.34 9.44
CA ALA A 100 14.53 26.54 9.66
C ALA A 100 16.01 26.34 9.29
N LEU A 101 16.55 27.27 8.49
CA LEU A 101 17.96 27.38 8.14
C LEU A 101 18.79 27.57 9.42
N THR A 102 19.27 26.46 9.98
CA THR A 102 20.36 26.43 10.95
C THR A 102 21.65 26.17 10.18
N HIS A 103 22.70 26.93 10.50
CA HIS A 103 23.97 26.96 9.74
C HIS A 103 24.73 25.63 9.75
N GLU A 104 24.36 24.70 10.62
CA GLU A 104 24.66 23.28 10.51
C GLU A 104 23.35 22.54 10.81
N PRO A 105 22.77 21.79 9.86
CA PRO A 105 21.56 21.03 10.15
C PRO A 105 21.90 20.04 11.28
N PRO A 106 21.16 20.05 12.40
CA PRO A 106 21.37 19.03 13.43
C PRO A 106 21.25 17.67 12.75
N ALA A 107 22.17 16.74 13.05
CA ALA A 107 22.13 15.39 12.50
C ALA A 107 20.71 14.85 12.67
N LEU A 108 19.98 14.76 11.56
CA LEU A 108 18.57 14.41 11.61
C LEU A 108 18.47 13.04 12.27
N ARG A 109 17.66 12.92 13.33
CA ARG A 109 17.47 11.64 14.01
C ARG A 109 17.06 10.55 13.02
N PHE A 110 16.21 10.89 12.06
CA PHE A 110 15.77 9.98 11.01
C PHE A 110 16.30 10.43 9.65
N GLN A 111 16.94 9.51 8.93
CA GLN A 111 17.41 9.72 7.57
C GLN A 111 16.71 8.73 6.63
N THR A 112 16.11 9.22 5.54
CA THR A 112 15.56 8.33 4.49
C THR A 112 16.72 7.67 3.77
N VAL A 113 16.76 6.34 3.83
CA VAL A 113 17.80 5.51 3.22
C VAL A 113 17.38 5.08 1.82
N ALA A 114 16.12 4.68 1.67
CA ALA A 114 15.56 4.27 0.39
C ALA A 114 14.04 4.45 0.37
N THR A 115 13.52 4.62 -0.84
CA THR A 115 12.08 4.49 -1.12
C THR A 115 11.94 3.49 -2.26
N PHE A 116 11.02 2.55 -2.13
CA PHE A 116 10.68 1.56 -3.14
C PHE A 116 9.22 1.72 -3.54
N THR A 117 8.88 1.42 -4.79
CA THR A 117 7.52 1.53 -5.30
C THR A 117 7.20 0.46 -6.33
N SER A 118 5.91 0.21 -6.54
CA SER A 118 5.39 -0.55 -7.68
C SER A 118 4.24 0.24 -8.30
N ALA A 119 4.50 0.86 -9.46
CA ALA A 119 3.55 1.73 -10.14
C ALA A 119 2.20 1.04 -10.45
N GLY A 120 2.21 -0.25 -10.80
CA GLY A 120 1.00 -1.00 -11.12
C GLY A 120 0.21 -1.52 -9.92
N GLN A 121 0.69 -1.33 -8.69
CA GLN A 121 0.07 -1.90 -7.48
C GLN A 121 -0.23 -0.86 -6.40
N ASN A 122 0.02 0.43 -6.65
CA ASN A 122 -0.18 1.52 -5.69
C ASN A 122 0.47 1.24 -4.33
N VAL A 123 1.71 0.72 -4.36
CA VAL A 123 2.51 0.42 -3.17
C VAL A 123 3.74 1.32 -3.11
N LEU A 124 4.00 1.87 -1.94
CA LEU A 124 5.22 2.59 -1.59
C LEU A 124 5.77 2.07 -0.27
N LEU A 125 7.06 1.75 -0.26
CA LEU A 125 7.80 1.35 0.93
C LEU A 125 8.90 2.36 1.20
N ARG A 126 8.93 2.94 2.39
CA ARG A 126 10.00 3.86 2.81
C ARG A 126 10.83 3.25 3.92
N LEU A 127 12.14 3.28 3.74
CA LEU A 127 13.13 2.82 4.71
C LEU A 127 13.87 4.04 5.29
N LEU A 128 13.90 4.12 6.61
CA LEU A 128 14.52 5.17 7.39
C LEU A 128 15.57 4.56 8.34
N ARG A 129 16.69 5.24 8.55
CA ARG A 129 17.66 4.93 9.62
C ARG A 129 17.44 5.88 10.78
N ASP A 130 17.34 5.36 11.99
CA ASP A 130 17.36 6.12 13.25
C ASP A 130 18.82 6.23 13.71
N ASN A 131 19.44 7.39 13.45
CA ASN A 131 20.84 7.64 13.73
C ASN A 131 21.18 7.61 15.24
N ALA A 132 20.18 7.75 16.12
CA ALA A 132 20.40 7.69 17.56
C ALA A 132 20.51 6.25 18.10
N SER A 133 19.85 5.29 17.46
CA SER A 133 19.79 3.89 17.92
C SER A 133 20.46 2.91 16.94
N ASP A 134 20.96 3.40 15.82
CA ASP A 134 21.45 2.62 14.68
C ASP A 134 20.47 1.53 14.22
N SER A 135 19.17 1.84 14.30
CA SER A 135 18.08 0.96 13.89
C SER A 135 17.44 1.44 12.60
N PHE A 136 16.71 0.56 11.94
CA PHE A 136 15.95 0.85 10.73
C PHE A 136 14.45 0.85 11.04
N ARG A 137 13.73 1.74 10.35
CA ARG A 137 12.28 1.81 10.37
C ARG A 137 11.74 1.72 8.96
N LEU A 138 10.69 0.95 8.81
CA LEU A 138 10.03 0.69 7.55
C LEU A 138 8.59 1.18 7.64
N TYR A 139 8.13 1.85 6.59
CA TYR A 139 6.77 2.34 6.43
C TYR A 139 6.22 1.90 5.09
N LEU A 140 5.18 1.08 5.12
CA LEU A 140 4.45 0.59 3.96
C LEU A 140 3.15 1.39 3.79
N LEU A 141 3.03 2.00 2.62
CA LEU A 141 1.81 2.64 2.15
C LEU A 141 1.29 1.81 0.98
N ALA A 142 0.04 1.36 1.09
CA ALA A 142 -0.62 0.57 0.06
C ALA A 142 -2.11 0.93 0.00
N ASP A 143 -2.68 0.87 -1.20
CA ASP A 143 -4.10 1.04 -1.47
C ASP A 143 -4.67 -0.28 -2.05
N PRO A 144 -5.68 -0.92 -1.42
CA PRO A 144 -6.39 -0.51 -0.21
C PRO A 144 -5.56 -0.61 1.07
N GLN A 145 -5.92 0.19 2.09
CA GLN A 145 -5.21 0.24 3.38
C GLN A 145 -5.11 -1.13 4.07
N SER A 146 -6.01 -2.07 3.79
CA SER A 146 -5.94 -3.45 4.29
C SER A 146 -4.67 -4.17 3.87
N ARG A 147 -4.04 -3.77 2.76
CA ARG A 147 -2.78 -4.36 2.27
C ARG A 147 -1.56 -3.97 3.09
N ARG A 148 -1.60 -2.91 3.91
CA ARG A 148 -0.40 -2.49 4.67
C ARG A 148 -0.17 -3.32 5.93
N ALA A 149 -1.24 -3.88 6.50
CA ALA A 149 -1.18 -4.60 7.77
C ALA A 149 -0.50 -5.96 7.60
N HIS A 150 0.46 -6.27 8.47
CA HIS A 150 1.08 -7.60 8.54
C HIS A 150 1.61 -8.11 7.20
N ALA A 151 2.12 -7.19 6.37
CA ALA A 151 2.78 -7.52 5.13
C ALA A 151 4.21 -7.97 5.43
N LEU A 152 4.65 -9.01 4.72
CA LEU A 152 6.01 -9.52 4.81
C LEU A 152 6.87 -8.84 3.76
N VAL A 153 7.89 -8.12 4.22
CA VAL A 153 8.87 -7.45 3.36
C VAL A 153 10.16 -8.28 3.36
N SER A 154 10.46 -8.91 2.23
CA SER A 154 11.71 -9.63 2.04
C SER A 154 12.73 -8.76 1.30
N PHE A 155 13.96 -8.77 1.79
CA PHE A 155 15.16 -8.27 1.13
C PHE A 155 16.06 -9.45 0.79
N PRO A 156 15.84 -10.15 -0.35
CA PRO A 156 16.50 -11.43 -0.63
C PRO A 156 18.02 -11.35 -0.64
N ALA A 157 18.57 -10.25 -1.16
CA ALA A 157 20.02 -10.01 -1.18
C ALA A 157 20.63 -9.88 0.22
N LEU A 158 19.82 -9.63 1.25
CA LEU A 158 20.24 -9.48 2.65
C LEU A 158 19.82 -10.67 3.52
N ALA A 159 19.15 -11.67 2.95
CA ALA A 159 18.51 -12.76 3.69
C ALA A 159 17.71 -12.23 4.90
N LEU A 160 16.92 -11.19 4.66
CA LEU A 160 16.17 -10.49 5.70
C LEU A 160 14.69 -10.46 5.38
N GLU A 161 13.89 -10.86 6.36
CA GLU A 161 12.45 -10.75 6.36
C GLU A 161 11.96 -9.85 7.49
N VAL A 162 11.14 -8.86 7.14
CA VAL A 162 10.58 -7.89 8.09
C VAL A 162 9.06 -7.92 7.98
N LEU A 163 8.37 -8.15 9.08
CA LEU A 163 6.91 -8.12 9.13
C LEU A 163 6.41 -6.75 9.61
N THR A 164 5.42 -6.19 8.92
CA THR A 164 4.78 -4.96 9.38
C THR A 164 3.73 -5.18 10.47
N ASP A 165 3.49 -4.16 11.27
CA ASP A 165 2.35 -4.08 12.19
C ASP A 165 1.03 -3.77 11.44
N GLU A 166 -0.05 -3.56 12.17
CA GLU A 166 -1.37 -3.23 11.63
C GLU A 166 -1.42 -1.88 10.89
N LYS A 167 -0.42 -1.02 11.11
CA LYS A 167 -0.29 0.30 10.49
C LYS A 167 0.71 0.29 9.33
N GLY A 168 1.27 -0.86 8.97
CA GLY A 168 2.27 -0.98 7.92
C GLY A 168 3.66 -0.51 8.36
N ARG A 169 3.98 -0.59 9.65
CA ARG A 169 5.27 -0.13 10.19
C ARG A 169 6.07 -1.29 10.73
N ALA A 170 7.39 -1.21 10.64
CA ALA A 170 8.28 -2.15 11.30
C ALA A 170 9.56 -1.45 11.77
N ALA A 171 10.17 -1.97 12.82
CA ALA A 171 11.50 -1.57 13.26
C ALA A 171 12.39 -2.82 13.32
N PHE A 172 13.64 -2.70 12.86
CA PHE A 172 14.59 -3.80 12.85
C PHE A 172 16.03 -3.26 12.92
N THR A 173 16.98 -4.13 13.22
CA THR A 173 18.42 -3.81 13.19
C THR A 173 19.11 -4.70 12.15
N LEU A 174 20.16 -4.17 11.54
CA LEU A 174 21.02 -4.92 10.64
C LEU A 174 22.38 -5.13 11.30
N ALA A 175 23.00 -6.29 11.09
CA ALA A 175 24.40 -6.44 11.44
C ALA A 175 25.23 -5.49 10.58
N ALA A 176 26.25 -4.85 11.16
CA ALA A 176 27.02 -3.78 10.50
C ALA A 176 27.62 -4.19 9.14
N HIS A 177 27.96 -5.47 8.97
CA HIS A 177 28.52 -6.03 7.73
C HIS A 177 27.48 -6.34 6.64
N VAL A 178 26.18 -6.26 6.97
CA VAL A 178 25.06 -6.56 6.06
C VAL A 178 24.45 -5.28 5.47
N ILE A 179 24.82 -4.10 5.99
CA ILE A 179 24.28 -2.82 5.49
C ILE A 179 24.73 -2.62 4.03
N PRO A 180 23.79 -2.58 3.07
CA PRO A 180 24.10 -2.32 1.68
C PRO A 180 24.81 -0.98 1.55
N LYS A 181 25.90 -0.96 0.77
CA LYS A 181 26.52 0.30 0.34
C LYS A 181 25.59 1.10 -0.56
N ASP A 182 24.74 0.41 -1.33
CA ASP A 182 23.78 1.01 -2.25
C ASP A 182 22.41 0.33 -2.11
N TRP A 183 21.48 1.03 -1.46
CA TRP A 183 20.10 0.58 -1.34
C TRP A 183 19.31 0.71 -2.64
N GLU A 184 19.80 1.48 -3.62
CA GLU A 184 19.17 1.64 -4.94
C GLU A 184 19.36 0.41 -5.84
N ALA A 185 20.19 -0.55 -5.44
CA ALA A 185 20.36 -1.83 -6.14
C ALA A 185 19.57 -2.97 -5.48
N VAL A 186 18.97 -2.74 -4.30
CA VAL A 186 18.30 -3.78 -3.53
C VAL A 186 16.92 -4.06 -4.11
N GLN A 187 16.67 -5.32 -4.46
CA GLN A 187 15.33 -5.80 -4.79
C GLN A 187 14.54 -6.05 -3.51
N VAL A 188 13.29 -5.60 -3.48
CA VAL A 188 12.38 -5.83 -2.36
C VAL A 188 11.17 -6.61 -2.86
N VAL A 189 10.79 -7.63 -2.11
CA VAL A 189 9.60 -8.44 -2.40
C VAL A 189 8.63 -8.29 -1.25
N LEU A 190 7.45 -7.77 -1.57
CA LEU A 190 6.34 -7.66 -0.64
C LEU A 190 5.40 -8.85 -0.81
N ARG A 191 5.01 -9.48 0.30
CA ARG A 191 3.96 -10.51 0.32
C ARG A 191 2.86 -10.12 1.28
N PHE A 192 1.62 -10.35 0.86
CA PHE A 192 0.45 -10.15 1.69
C PHE A 192 -0.04 -11.48 2.25
N PRO A 193 -0.62 -11.49 3.46
CA PRO A 193 -1.14 -12.72 4.04
C PRO A 193 -2.27 -13.27 3.16
N VAL A 194 -2.21 -14.57 2.85
CA VAL A 194 -3.23 -15.25 2.06
C VAL A 194 -4.29 -15.90 2.95
N HIS A 195 -3.89 -16.28 4.17
CA HIS A 195 -4.76 -16.89 5.16
C HIS A 195 -4.26 -16.59 6.57
N ASP A 196 -5.22 -16.42 7.47
CA ASP A 196 -4.98 -16.23 8.90
C ASP A 196 -5.64 -17.39 9.68
N LEU A 197 -4.93 -17.92 10.67
CA LEU A 197 -5.42 -18.92 11.62
C LEU A 197 -5.24 -18.38 13.03
N GLN A 198 -6.34 -18.28 13.77
CA GLN A 198 -6.31 -17.94 15.18
C GLN A 198 -6.12 -19.21 16.01
N LEU A 199 -5.07 -19.23 16.81
CA LEU A 199 -4.67 -20.32 17.68
C LEU A 199 -4.81 -19.89 19.13
N HIS A 200 -5.48 -20.70 19.93
CA HIS A 200 -5.49 -20.55 21.39
C HIS A 200 -4.41 -21.44 22.00
N ALA A 201 -3.67 -20.93 22.98
CA ALA A 201 -2.59 -21.67 23.64
C ALA A 201 -3.04 -23.03 24.19
N ALA A 202 -4.27 -23.11 24.71
CA ALA A 202 -4.87 -24.34 25.20
C ALA A 202 -4.99 -25.43 24.11
N ALA A 203 -5.19 -25.04 22.85
CA ALA A 203 -5.27 -25.98 21.73
C ALA A 203 -3.88 -26.53 21.33
N LEU A 204 -2.81 -25.78 21.57
CA LEU A 204 -1.42 -26.15 21.23
C LEU A 204 -0.71 -26.93 22.36
N GLY A 205 -1.20 -26.84 23.60
CA GLY A 205 -0.48 -27.29 24.79
C GLY A 205 -0.08 -28.78 24.83
N GLN A 206 -0.74 -29.65 24.06
CA GLN A 206 -0.37 -31.07 23.91
C GLN A 206 -0.74 -31.68 22.54
N ASN A 207 -1.29 -30.89 21.62
CA ASN A 207 -1.83 -31.40 20.36
C ASN A 207 -1.04 -30.86 19.17
N THR A 208 -0.98 -31.70 18.15
CA THR A 208 -0.63 -31.25 16.80
C THR A 208 -1.88 -30.63 16.19
N VAL A 209 -1.79 -29.37 15.77
CA VAL A 209 -2.87 -28.71 15.02
C VAL A 209 -2.60 -28.91 13.54
N ILE A 210 -3.58 -29.47 12.84
CA ILE A 210 -3.55 -29.64 11.39
C ILE A 210 -4.55 -28.66 10.79
N TRP A 211 -4.10 -27.89 9.81
CA TRP A 211 -4.86 -26.86 9.15
C TRP A 211 -4.60 -26.88 7.65
N GLU A 212 -5.63 -26.65 6.83
CA GLU A 212 -5.49 -26.58 5.38
C GLU A 212 -5.67 -25.14 4.87
N ALA A 213 -4.70 -24.66 4.11
CA ALA A 213 -4.72 -23.30 3.57
C ALA A 213 -3.92 -23.20 2.26
N ALA A 214 -4.43 -22.44 1.29
CA ALA A 214 -3.77 -22.21 0.00
C ALA A 214 -3.22 -23.50 -0.68
N GLY A 215 -3.96 -24.60 -0.62
CA GLY A 215 -3.53 -25.89 -1.19
C GLY A 215 -2.37 -26.56 -0.45
N HIS A 216 -2.14 -26.20 0.81
CA HIS A 216 -1.16 -26.82 1.71
C HIS A 216 -1.85 -27.43 2.93
N VAL A 217 -1.27 -28.51 3.44
CA VAL A 217 -1.52 -29.04 4.79
C VAL A 217 -0.44 -28.47 5.70
N ILE A 218 -0.87 -27.71 6.70
CA ILE A 218 -0.02 -27.04 7.67
C ILE A 218 -0.15 -27.76 9.00
N THR A 219 0.98 -28.22 9.52
CA THR A 219 1.09 -28.94 10.78
C THR A 219 1.84 -28.07 11.77
N LEU A 220 1.21 -27.81 12.91
CA LEU A 220 1.75 -27.03 14.02
C LEU A 220 1.91 -27.91 15.25
N ALA A 221 3.08 -27.89 15.87
CA ALA A 221 3.29 -28.55 17.16
C ALA A 221 4.10 -27.64 18.08
N TYR A 222 3.62 -27.46 19.31
CA TYR A 222 4.30 -26.68 20.34
C TYR A 222 4.84 -27.61 21.43
N VAL A 223 6.17 -27.70 21.52
CA VAL A 223 6.86 -28.61 22.45
C VAL A 223 7.94 -27.82 23.17
N GLN A 224 7.91 -27.84 24.52
CA GLN A 224 8.95 -27.25 25.38
C GLN A 224 9.34 -25.81 25.01
N GLY A 225 8.36 -24.92 24.78
CA GLY A 225 8.66 -23.53 24.44
C GLY A 225 9.03 -23.30 22.96
N THR A 226 8.95 -24.33 22.13
CA THR A 226 9.28 -24.24 20.71
C THR A 226 8.05 -24.57 19.87
N LEU A 227 7.67 -23.65 19.00
CA LEU A 227 6.65 -23.87 17.99
C LEU A 227 7.31 -24.35 16.70
N THR A 228 6.97 -25.56 16.28
CA THR A 228 7.37 -26.13 15.00
C THR A 228 6.22 -26.04 14.02
N LEU A 229 6.55 -25.70 12.78
CA LEU A 229 5.62 -25.51 11.69
C LEU A 229 6.13 -26.27 10.47
N GLU A 230 5.27 -27.08 9.87
CA GLU A 230 5.52 -27.75 8.61
C GLU A 230 4.37 -27.48 7.64
N ALA A 231 4.68 -27.15 6.39
CA ALA A 231 3.71 -26.88 5.33
C ALA A 231 4.01 -27.78 4.14
N LEU A 232 3.12 -28.73 3.87
CA LEU A 232 3.22 -29.68 2.78
C LEU A 232 2.21 -29.36 1.67
N PRO A 233 2.62 -29.30 0.40
CA PRO A 233 1.69 -29.07 -0.70
C PRO A 233 0.73 -30.25 -0.87
N GLN A 234 -0.57 -29.98 -1.05
CA GLN A 234 -1.58 -31.01 -1.33
C GLN A 234 -1.46 -31.61 -2.74
N LYS A 235 -0.84 -30.88 -3.67
CA LYS A 235 -0.65 -31.29 -5.06
C LYS A 235 0.78 -30.98 -5.50
N ALA A 236 1.34 -31.81 -6.39
CA ALA A 236 2.72 -31.66 -6.87
C ALA A 236 3.01 -30.30 -7.54
N ASN A 237 1.99 -29.65 -8.11
CA ASN A 237 2.13 -28.36 -8.80
C ASN A 237 1.80 -27.16 -7.90
N THR A 238 1.52 -27.36 -6.60
CA THR A 238 1.30 -26.25 -5.68
C THR A 238 2.65 -25.55 -5.45
N PRO A 239 2.75 -24.23 -5.66
CA PRO A 239 3.98 -23.50 -5.39
C PRO A 239 4.34 -23.63 -3.91
N ALA A 240 5.63 -23.83 -3.62
CA ALA A 240 6.10 -24.01 -2.26
C ALA A 240 5.69 -22.82 -1.38
N CYS A 241 5.13 -23.14 -0.20
CA CYS A 241 4.93 -22.16 0.85
C CYS A 241 6.25 -21.45 1.15
N CYS A 242 6.22 -20.12 1.15
CA CYS A 242 7.40 -19.32 1.38
C CYS A 242 7.55 -18.96 2.86
N PHE A 243 6.50 -18.50 3.56
CA PHE A 243 6.63 -17.98 4.92
C PHE A 243 5.36 -18.11 5.77
N ALA A 244 5.54 -18.08 7.08
CA ALA A 244 4.50 -17.91 8.07
C ALA A 244 4.91 -16.90 9.14
N ALA A 245 3.98 -16.06 9.59
CA ALA A 245 4.24 -15.09 10.64
C ALA A 245 3.29 -15.26 11.81
N PHE A 246 3.75 -14.91 13.01
CA PHE A 246 3.00 -15.03 14.24
C PHE A 246 2.84 -13.67 14.90
N THR A 247 1.60 -13.30 15.22
CA THR A 247 1.33 -12.12 16.05
C THR A 247 0.53 -12.50 17.29
N ALA A 248 0.84 -11.87 18.42
CA ALA A 248 0.02 -11.98 19.62
C ALA A 248 -1.30 -11.21 19.45
N ALA A 249 -2.25 -11.41 20.39
CA ALA A 249 -3.56 -10.75 20.38
C ALA A 249 -3.50 -9.21 20.34
N ASN A 250 -2.44 -8.61 20.86
CA ASN A 250 -2.20 -7.16 20.83
C ASN A 250 -1.64 -6.66 19.49
N GLY A 251 -1.51 -7.52 18.48
CA GLY A 251 -0.93 -7.20 17.17
C GLY A 251 0.60 -7.26 17.12
N GLN A 252 1.27 -7.46 18.26
CA GLN A 252 2.73 -7.53 18.32
C GLN A 252 3.23 -8.73 17.51
N VAL A 253 4.20 -8.48 16.64
CA VAL A 253 4.92 -9.53 15.91
C VAL A 253 5.78 -10.32 16.90
N VAL A 254 5.53 -11.63 16.95
CA VAL A 254 6.25 -12.57 17.83
C VAL A 254 7.34 -13.31 17.06
N GLY A 255 7.17 -13.46 15.75
CA GLY A 255 8.21 -13.98 14.88
C GLY A 255 7.72 -14.30 13.48
N VAL A 256 8.67 -14.68 12.63
CA VAL A 256 8.44 -15.20 11.28
C VAL A 256 9.17 -16.53 11.18
N ALA A 257 8.53 -17.53 10.61
CA ALA A 257 9.06 -18.87 10.37
C ALA A 257 8.80 -19.30 8.92
N LEU A 258 9.47 -20.39 8.52
CA LEU A 258 9.49 -21.04 7.21
C LEU A 258 10.34 -20.38 6.12
N HIS A 259 11.20 -21.20 5.53
CA HIS A 259 11.62 -21.18 4.13
C HIS A 259 11.84 -22.66 3.73
N ASN A 260 11.23 -23.14 2.63
CA ASN A 260 11.20 -24.56 2.20
C ASN A 260 10.33 -25.52 3.05
N GLY A 261 9.20 -25.04 3.59
CA GLY A 261 8.18 -25.94 4.15
C GLY A 261 8.41 -26.46 5.57
N LYS A 262 9.55 -26.16 6.23
CA LYS A 262 9.71 -26.33 7.69
C LYS A 262 10.25 -25.07 8.39
N GLY A 263 9.73 -24.78 9.57
CA GLY A 263 10.06 -23.60 10.35
C GLY A 263 10.01 -23.91 11.85
N VAL A 264 10.90 -23.27 12.61
CA VAL A 264 10.98 -23.44 14.07
C VAL A 264 11.07 -22.05 14.68
N LEU A 265 10.21 -21.77 15.66
CA LEU A 265 10.18 -20.51 16.38
C LEU A 265 10.19 -20.76 17.89
N ALA A 266 11.19 -20.21 18.58
CA ALA A 266 11.24 -20.22 20.03
C ALA A 266 10.22 -19.20 20.56
N LEU A 267 9.20 -19.69 21.27
CA LEU A 267 8.11 -18.89 21.83
C LEU A 267 7.90 -19.32 23.29
N ALA A 268 8.58 -18.68 24.23
CA ALA A 268 8.42 -18.96 25.66
C ALA A 268 8.28 -17.65 26.47
N PRO A 269 7.14 -17.40 27.13
CA PRO A 269 5.90 -18.19 27.13
C PRO A 269 5.07 -18.02 25.84
N LEU A 270 4.25 -19.01 25.50
CA LEU A 270 3.27 -18.91 24.41
C LEU A 270 2.15 -17.93 24.80
N PRO A 271 1.85 -16.92 23.96
CA PRO A 271 0.71 -16.03 24.20
C PRO A 271 -0.60 -16.81 24.25
N GLU A 272 -1.57 -16.36 25.07
CA GLU A 272 -2.89 -17.01 25.20
C GLU A 272 -3.60 -17.18 23.84
N THR A 273 -3.45 -16.18 22.97
CA THR A 273 -3.95 -16.19 21.60
C THR A 273 -2.86 -15.74 20.64
N LEU A 274 -2.70 -16.49 19.56
CA LEU A 274 -1.70 -16.29 18.52
C LEU A 274 -2.40 -16.30 17.15
N THR A 275 -2.12 -15.33 16.30
CA THR A 275 -2.55 -15.35 14.90
C THR A 275 -1.38 -15.81 14.04
N LEU A 276 -1.53 -16.96 13.39
CA LEU A 276 -0.67 -17.44 12.34
C LEU A 276 -1.12 -16.85 11.01
N ARG A 277 -0.21 -16.23 10.27
CA ARG A 277 -0.46 -15.72 8.92
C ARG A 277 0.40 -16.45 7.93
N PHE A 278 -0.19 -16.85 6.82
CA PHE A 278 0.47 -17.63 5.77
C PHE A 278 0.76 -16.75 4.55
N TYR A 279 1.94 -16.92 3.94
CA TYR A 279 2.40 -16.15 2.78
C TYR A 279 2.94 -17.09 1.70
N CYS A 280 2.54 -16.84 0.45
CA CYS A 280 3.01 -17.54 -0.74
C CYS A 280 3.86 -16.60 -1.63
#